data_AF-A0A496VTC2-F1
#
_entry.id   AF-A0A496VTC2-F1
#
_cell.length_a   1.000
_cell.length_b   1.000
_cell.length_c   1.000
_cell.angle_alpha   90.00
_cell.angle_beta   90.00
_cell.angle_gamma   90.00
#
_symmetry.space_group_name_H-M   'P 1'
#
loop_
_entity.id
_entity.type
_entity.pdbx_description
1 polymer ?
#
loop_
_entity_poly.entity_id
_entity_poly.type
_entity_poly.pdbx_seq_one_letter_code
_entity_poly.pdbx_strand_id
1 'polypeptide(L)'
;MTPSTLTQTLLGSLLDSPAIVEVASQAGGSVISVLREHFTFTAAEITKAYQDGCGYAFVAISVGLDAPDSLLKTLRYPKITREFAAQIETHYWQPFVQTNEAVQKQADFRKLTIQSLKRFAKKTVHLFEIKTLTEEDLSALVSHRQRLAITDIVLEQMQSVETVDEQLAAFLRFDGLLGDSVLFFFRELIRQEQRLKDTQNALQQEHICLELQHLQEAIADLKALQ
;
A
#
# COMPACT_ATOMS: atom_id res chain seq x y z
N MET A 1 -2.82 -0.23 -17.98
CA MET A 1 -3.31 0.98 -17.26
C MET A 1 -2.49 2.22 -17.67
N THR A 2 -3.02 3.43 -17.50
CA THR A 2 -2.21 4.67 -17.64
C THR A 2 -1.37 4.92 -16.38
N PRO A 3 -0.19 5.55 -16.49
CA PRO A 3 0.69 5.83 -15.35
C PRO A 3 0.02 6.64 -14.21
N SER A 4 -0.99 7.47 -14.52
CA SER A 4 -1.72 8.24 -13.50
C SER A 4 -2.58 7.36 -12.59
N THR A 5 -3.27 6.34 -13.11
CA THR A 5 -4.14 5.48 -12.29
C THR A 5 -3.33 4.64 -11.29
N LEU A 6 -2.10 4.29 -11.67
CA LEU A 6 -1.13 3.63 -10.80
C LEU A 6 -0.74 4.54 -9.63
N THR A 7 -0.19 5.71 -9.93
CA THR A 7 0.26 6.69 -8.92
C THR A 7 -0.89 7.09 -7.99
N GLN A 8 -2.09 7.30 -8.52
CA GLN A 8 -3.29 7.64 -7.75
C GLN A 8 -3.71 6.56 -6.77
N THR A 9 -3.78 5.29 -7.24
CA THR A 9 -4.16 4.16 -6.38
C THR A 9 -3.14 3.97 -5.26
N LEU A 10 -1.88 4.14 -5.60
CA LEU A 10 -0.76 4.04 -4.69
C LEU A 10 -0.85 5.16 -3.63
N LEU A 11 -0.88 6.42 -4.02
CA LEU A 11 -0.96 7.55 -3.10
C LEU A 11 -2.24 7.50 -2.24
N GLY A 12 -3.40 7.17 -2.79
CA GLY A 12 -4.67 7.04 -2.05
C GLY A 12 -4.62 6.10 -0.86
N SER A 13 -3.65 5.19 -0.82
CA SER A 13 -3.44 4.28 0.30
C SER A 13 -2.61 4.86 1.45
N LEU A 14 -1.91 5.99 1.29
CA LEU A 14 -0.99 6.54 2.28
C LEU A 14 -1.70 7.16 3.48
N LEU A 15 -2.76 7.92 3.21
CA LEU A 15 -3.46 8.72 4.21
C LEU A 15 -4.70 7.98 4.71
N ASP A 16 -4.55 6.68 4.95
CA ASP A 16 -5.65 5.76 5.21
C ASP A 16 -6.37 5.96 6.56
N SER A 17 -6.24 7.13 7.19
CA SER A 17 -6.88 7.49 8.45
C SER A 17 -8.33 7.94 8.23
N PRO A 18 -9.30 7.46 9.05
CA PRO A 18 -10.68 7.93 9.02
C PRO A 18 -10.81 9.46 9.09
N ALA A 19 -9.94 10.11 9.88
CA ALA A 19 -9.93 11.56 10.03
C ALA A 19 -9.60 12.31 8.73
N ILE A 20 -8.79 11.72 7.83
CA ILE A 20 -8.41 12.38 6.56
C ILE A 20 -9.51 12.19 5.50
N VAL A 21 -10.29 11.11 5.60
CA VAL A 21 -11.45 10.87 4.73
C VAL A 21 -12.55 11.89 5.01
N GLU A 22 -12.77 12.21 6.28
CA GLU A 22 -13.77 13.20 6.69
C GLU A 22 -13.36 14.61 6.24
N VAL A 23 -12.08 14.97 6.42
CA VAL A 23 -11.48 16.21 5.90
C VAL A 23 -11.64 16.33 4.39
N ALA A 24 -11.26 15.30 3.63
CA ALA A 24 -11.38 15.26 2.18
C ALA A 24 -12.80 15.56 1.68
N SER A 25 -13.79 15.03 2.39
CA SER A 25 -15.20 15.14 2.02
C SER A 25 -15.81 16.53 2.31
N GLN A 26 -15.24 17.28 3.27
CA GLN A 26 -15.78 18.56 3.73
C GLN A 26 -15.02 19.78 3.19
N ALA A 27 -13.72 19.64 2.89
CA ALA A 27 -12.80 20.77 2.78
C ALA A 27 -12.43 21.20 1.35
N GLY A 28 -12.85 20.47 0.30
CA GLY A 28 -12.63 20.88 -1.09
C GLY A 28 -11.18 21.30 -1.42
N GLY A 29 -10.99 22.44 -2.09
CA GLY A 29 -9.70 22.93 -2.57
C GLY A 29 -8.63 23.25 -1.51
N SER A 30 -9.00 23.47 -0.23
CA SER A 30 -8.02 23.82 0.82
C SER A 30 -7.14 22.64 1.23
N VAL A 31 -7.68 21.41 1.12
CA VAL A 31 -6.93 20.17 1.38
C VAL A 31 -5.79 19.99 0.39
N ILE A 32 -6.04 20.31 -0.89
CA ILE A 32 -5.02 20.22 -1.93
C ILE A 32 -3.89 21.24 -1.69
N SER A 33 -4.19 22.44 -1.17
CA SER A 33 -3.14 23.38 -0.78
C SER A 33 -2.32 22.90 0.41
N VAL A 34 -2.94 22.34 1.44
CA VAL A 34 -2.23 21.78 2.61
C VAL A 34 -1.36 20.59 2.19
N LEU A 35 -1.87 19.71 1.34
CA LEU A 35 -1.09 18.61 0.78
C LEU A 35 0.11 19.13 -0.02
N ARG A 36 -0.05 20.18 -0.82
CA ARG A 36 1.05 20.77 -1.60
C ARG A 36 2.15 21.35 -0.73
N GLU A 37 1.78 21.95 0.40
CA GLU A 37 2.72 22.59 1.31
C GLU A 37 3.46 21.59 2.19
N HIS A 38 2.77 20.53 2.64
CA HIS A 38 3.33 19.61 3.65
C HIS A 38 3.73 18.24 3.10
N PHE A 39 3.09 17.74 2.03
CA PHE A 39 3.46 16.48 1.38
C PHE A 39 4.66 16.69 0.45
N THR A 40 5.83 16.84 1.05
CA THR A 40 7.08 17.20 0.37
C THR A 40 7.85 16.01 -0.21
N PHE A 41 7.20 14.85 -0.34
CA PHE A 41 7.83 13.67 -0.95
C PHE A 41 7.98 13.85 -2.46
N THR A 42 9.15 13.55 -2.98
CA THR A 42 9.40 13.52 -4.43
C THR A 42 8.87 12.24 -5.06
N ALA A 43 8.60 12.29 -6.38
CA ALA A 43 8.18 11.11 -7.14
C ALA A 43 9.19 9.95 -7.04
N ALA A 44 10.49 10.27 -6.96
CA ALA A 44 11.56 9.32 -6.79
C ALA A 44 11.55 8.65 -5.39
N GLU A 45 11.30 9.42 -4.33
CA GLU A 45 11.18 8.88 -2.97
C GLU A 45 9.96 7.96 -2.84
N ILE A 46 8.82 8.34 -3.40
CA ILE A 46 7.61 7.49 -3.44
C ILE A 46 7.87 6.23 -4.25
N THR A 47 8.48 6.35 -5.44
CA THR A 47 8.87 5.19 -6.27
C THR A 47 9.75 4.24 -5.47
N LYS A 48 10.81 4.75 -4.84
CA LYS A 48 11.73 3.95 -4.03
C LYS A 48 11.02 3.25 -2.88
N ALA A 49 10.17 3.96 -2.14
CA ALA A 49 9.42 3.36 -1.03
C ALA A 49 8.50 2.22 -1.49
N TYR A 50 7.90 2.33 -2.68
CA TYR A 50 7.13 1.23 -3.27
C TYR A 50 7.98 0.04 -3.69
N GLN A 51 9.13 0.30 -4.31
CA GLN A 51 10.07 -0.73 -4.71
C GLN A 51 10.58 -1.50 -3.49
N ASP A 52 10.95 -0.77 -2.42
CA ASP A 52 11.39 -1.34 -1.15
C ASP A 52 10.22 -2.10 -0.47
N GLY A 53 9.02 -1.51 -0.43
CA GLY A 53 7.81 -2.15 0.11
C GLY A 53 7.46 -3.46 -0.60
N CYS A 54 7.56 -3.50 -1.93
CA CYS A 54 7.40 -4.74 -2.72
C CYS A 54 8.49 -5.75 -2.41
N GLY A 55 9.74 -5.31 -2.29
CA GLY A 55 10.85 -6.17 -1.88
C GLY A 55 10.60 -6.85 -0.54
N TYR A 56 10.17 -6.08 0.47
CA TYR A 56 9.80 -6.62 1.77
C TYR A 56 8.59 -7.56 1.70
N ALA A 57 7.56 -7.23 0.92
CA ALA A 57 6.40 -8.09 0.72
C ALA A 57 6.80 -9.44 0.13
N PHE A 58 7.55 -9.47 -0.97
CA PHE A 58 8.02 -10.72 -1.59
C PHE A 58 8.87 -11.56 -0.65
N VAL A 59 9.74 -10.92 0.14
CA VAL A 59 10.56 -11.60 1.15
C VAL A 59 9.67 -12.16 2.27
N ALA A 60 8.73 -11.39 2.79
CA ALA A 60 7.85 -11.82 3.88
C ALA A 60 6.98 -13.02 3.47
N ILE A 61 6.37 -12.96 2.28
CA ILE A 61 5.60 -14.07 1.70
C ILE A 61 6.50 -15.30 1.52
N SER A 62 7.70 -15.13 0.96
CA SER A 62 8.67 -16.21 0.81
C SER A 62 9.04 -16.85 2.15
N VAL A 63 9.26 -16.05 3.19
CA VAL A 63 9.64 -16.53 4.54
C VAL A 63 8.51 -17.31 5.18
N GLY A 64 7.26 -16.84 5.03
CA GLY A 64 6.07 -17.52 5.51
C GLY A 64 5.84 -18.86 4.82
N LEU A 65 6.15 -18.96 3.52
CA LEU A 65 6.12 -20.21 2.78
C LEU A 65 7.29 -21.15 3.09
N ASP A 66 8.44 -20.67 3.57
CA ASP A 66 9.66 -21.50 3.75
C ASP A 66 9.68 -22.29 5.09
N ALA A 67 8.52 -22.72 5.61
CA ALA A 67 8.37 -23.66 6.73
C ALA A 67 8.48 -23.05 8.18
N PRO A 68 8.12 -23.83 9.23
CA PRO A 68 7.93 -23.34 10.59
C PRO A 68 9.25 -22.96 11.29
N ASP A 69 9.11 -22.13 12.31
CA ASP A 69 10.16 -21.33 12.95
C ASP A 69 11.51 -22.02 13.16
N SER A 70 12.53 -21.47 12.50
CA SER A 70 13.94 -21.70 12.82
C SER A 70 14.49 -20.45 13.50
N LEU A 71 15.24 -20.63 14.58
CA LEU A 71 16.00 -19.56 15.25
C LEU A 71 16.84 -18.72 14.26
N LEU A 72 17.28 -19.30 13.13
CA LEU A 72 18.00 -18.58 12.08
C LEU A 72 17.13 -17.53 11.35
N LYS A 73 15.81 -17.76 11.22
CA LYS A 73 14.88 -16.74 10.68
C LYS A 73 14.73 -15.57 11.64
N THR A 74 14.75 -15.83 12.95
CA THR A 74 14.61 -14.78 13.99
C THR A 74 15.75 -13.77 14.01
N LEU A 75 16.96 -14.20 13.66
CA LEU A 75 18.15 -13.34 13.61
C LEU A 75 18.32 -12.64 12.25
N ARG A 76 17.86 -13.26 11.16
CA ARG A 76 18.07 -12.76 9.79
C ARG A 76 17.07 -11.69 9.36
N TYR A 77 15.85 -11.70 9.89
CA TYR A 77 14.77 -10.83 9.42
C TYR A 77 14.26 -9.88 10.51
N PRO A 78 13.91 -8.63 10.16
CA PRO A 78 13.29 -7.68 11.07
C PRO A 78 12.03 -8.26 11.73
N LYS A 79 11.73 -7.81 12.95
CA LYS A 79 10.54 -8.25 13.72
C LYS A 79 9.26 -8.13 12.90
N ILE A 80 9.06 -6.99 12.24
CA ILE A 80 7.86 -6.73 11.44
C ILE A 80 7.70 -7.72 10.27
N THR A 81 8.78 -8.07 9.58
CA THR A 81 8.77 -9.07 8.50
C THR A 81 8.38 -10.45 9.02
N ARG A 82 8.82 -10.81 10.24
CA ARG A 82 8.50 -12.10 10.88
C ARG A 82 7.05 -12.18 11.31
N GLU A 83 6.53 -11.12 11.94
CA GLU A 83 5.13 -11.05 12.38
C GLU A 83 4.16 -11.12 11.20
N PHE A 84 4.51 -10.48 10.08
CA PHE A 84 3.75 -10.61 8.84
C PHE A 84 3.84 -12.04 8.27
N ALA A 85 5.06 -12.58 8.16
CA ALA A 85 5.30 -13.91 7.61
C ALA A 85 4.59 -15.04 8.39
N ALA A 86 4.42 -14.90 9.71
CA ALA A 86 3.71 -15.88 10.55
C ALA A 86 2.25 -16.09 10.14
N GLN A 87 1.63 -15.11 9.48
CA GLN A 87 0.24 -15.16 9.04
C GLN A 87 0.06 -15.86 7.69
N ILE A 88 1.14 -16.00 6.90
CA ILE A 88 1.09 -16.50 5.52
C ILE A 88 0.61 -17.95 5.46
N GLU A 89 1.12 -18.81 6.33
CA GLU A 89 0.79 -20.24 6.29
C GLU A 89 -0.71 -20.46 6.53
N THR A 90 -1.24 -19.90 7.62
CA THR A 90 -2.59 -20.15 8.10
C THR A 90 -3.65 -19.37 7.31
N HIS A 91 -3.42 -18.08 7.03
CA HIS A 91 -4.44 -17.22 6.45
C HIS A 91 -4.47 -17.24 4.92
N TYR A 92 -3.35 -17.56 4.26
CA TYR A 92 -3.26 -17.48 2.80
C TYR A 92 -2.92 -18.81 2.16
N TRP A 93 -1.83 -19.45 2.58
CA TRP A 93 -1.33 -20.65 1.93
C TRP A 93 -2.26 -21.86 2.08
N GLN A 94 -2.64 -22.23 3.30
CA GLN A 94 -3.52 -23.38 3.53
C GLN A 94 -4.89 -23.22 2.84
N PRO A 95 -5.59 -22.07 2.97
CA PRO A 95 -6.86 -21.86 2.28
C PRO A 95 -6.73 -21.87 0.75
N PHE A 96 -5.66 -21.27 0.20
CA PHE A 96 -5.43 -21.28 -1.24
C PHE A 96 -5.21 -22.70 -1.78
N VAL A 97 -4.36 -23.50 -1.13
CA VAL A 97 -4.10 -24.88 -1.57
C VAL A 97 -5.36 -25.73 -1.44
N GLN A 98 -6.16 -25.57 -0.39
CA GLN A 98 -7.42 -26.31 -0.22
C GLN A 98 -8.44 -26.02 -1.32
N THR A 99 -8.47 -24.80 -1.84
CA THR A 99 -9.42 -24.35 -2.86
C THR A 99 -8.91 -24.51 -4.29
N ASN A 100 -7.63 -24.83 -4.49
CA ASN A 100 -7.00 -24.92 -5.81
C ASN A 100 -6.42 -26.32 -6.09
N GLU A 101 -7.21 -27.16 -6.77
CA GLU A 101 -6.81 -28.54 -7.11
C GLU A 101 -5.56 -28.62 -7.99
N ALA A 102 -5.34 -27.64 -8.87
CA ALA A 102 -4.17 -27.65 -9.77
C ALA A 102 -2.88 -27.53 -8.96
N VAL A 103 -2.90 -26.67 -7.94
CA VAL A 103 -1.78 -26.47 -7.02
C VAL A 103 -1.56 -27.68 -6.11
N GLN A 104 -2.62 -28.34 -5.64
CA GLN A 104 -2.50 -29.58 -4.86
C GLN A 104 -1.76 -30.69 -5.62
N LYS A 105 -1.97 -30.77 -6.93
CA LYS A 105 -1.34 -31.75 -7.82
C LYS A 105 0.13 -31.39 -8.13
N GLN A 106 0.58 -30.19 -7.79
CA GLN A 106 1.93 -29.71 -8.07
C GLN A 106 2.79 -29.65 -6.80
N ALA A 107 3.45 -30.78 -6.48
CA ALA A 107 4.26 -30.95 -5.28
C ALA A 107 5.35 -29.86 -5.09
N ASP A 108 5.90 -29.34 -6.18
CA ASP A 108 6.96 -28.33 -6.14
C ASP A 108 6.45 -26.88 -6.14
N PHE A 109 5.13 -26.64 -6.22
CA PHE A 109 4.58 -25.28 -6.37
C PHE A 109 5.05 -24.34 -5.26
N ARG A 110 5.04 -24.81 -4.00
CA ARG A 110 5.52 -24.03 -2.84
C ARG A 110 6.96 -23.55 -3.02
N LYS A 111 7.86 -24.45 -3.45
CA LYS A 111 9.27 -24.16 -3.67
C LYS A 111 9.48 -23.21 -4.85
N LEU A 112 8.74 -23.41 -5.94
CA LEU A 112 8.78 -22.57 -7.14
C LEU A 112 8.29 -21.15 -6.85
N THR A 113 7.24 -21.02 -6.04
CA THR A 113 6.72 -19.73 -5.56
C THR A 113 7.78 -18.99 -4.75
N ILE A 114 8.40 -19.64 -3.76
CA ILE A 114 9.49 -19.05 -2.96
C ILE A 114 10.65 -18.58 -3.85
N GLN A 115 11.06 -19.39 -4.82
CA GLN A 115 12.16 -19.04 -5.73
C GLN A 115 11.81 -17.85 -6.62
N SER A 116 10.58 -17.82 -7.15
CA SER A 116 10.11 -16.72 -8.00
C SER A 116 10.03 -15.42 -7.22
N LEU A 117 9.45 -15.44 -6.02
CA LEU A 117 9.40 -14.25 -5.15
C LEU A 117 10.79 -13.75 -4.76
N LYS A 118 11.75 -14.64 -4.45
CA LYS A 118 13.15 -14.27 -4.20
C LYS A 118 13.84 -13.66 -5.43
N ARG A 119 13.45 -14.04 -6.65
CA ARG A 119 13.95 -13.41 -7.90
C ARG A 119 13.36 -12.03 -8.07
N PHE A 120 12.04 -11.88 -7.93
CA PHE A 120 11.37 -10.58 -8.04
C PHE A 120 11.86 -9.58 -7.00
N ALA A 121 12.12 -10.02 -5.76
CA ALA A 121 12.70 -9.18 -4.71
C ALA A 121 14.06 -8.55 -5.08
N LYS A 122 14.81 -9.16 -6.00
CA LYS A 122 16.08 -8.60 -6.50
C LYS A 122 15.92 -7.65 -7.68
N LYS A 123 14.71 -7.58 -8.25
CA LYS A 123 14.39 -6.81 -9.45
C LYS A 123 13.40 -5.68 -9.17
N THR A 124 13.10 -5.40 -7.91
CA THR A 124 12.13 -4.37 -7.52
C THR A 124 12.49 -2.98 -8.04
N VAL A 125 13.78 -2.68 -8.25
CA VAL A 125 14.24 -1.42 -8.88
C VAL A 125 13.71 -1.20 -10.31
N HIS A 126 13.26 -2.27 -10.98
CA HIS A 126 12.64 -2.21 -12.29
C HIS A 126 11.10 -2.20 -12.23
N LEU A 127 10.53 -2.32 -11.04
CA LEU A 127 9.10 -2.20 -10.82
C LEU A 127 8.77 -0.75 -10.52
N PHE A 128 7.67 -0.26 -11.10
CA PHE A 128 7.18 1.11 -10.91
C PHE A 128 8.16 2.17 -11.42
N GLU A 129 7.63 3.15 -12.16
CA GLU A 129 8.39 4.35 -12.52
C GLU A 129 7.44 5.55 -12.45
N ILE A 130 7.42 6.22 -11.30
CA ILE A 130 6.64 7.45 -11.12
C ILE A 130 7.56 8.62 -11.48
N LYS A 131 7.37 9.15 -12.70
CA LYS A 131 8.21 10.24 -13.24
C LYS A 131 7.91 11.58 -12.58
N THR A 132 6.64 11.87 -12.32
CA THR A 132 6.16 13.14 -11.77
C THR A 132 4.90 12.91 -10.96
N LEU A 133 4.69 13.70 -9.92
CA LEU A 133 3.44 13.77 -9.17
C LEU A 133 2.60 14.93 -9.72
N THR A 134 1.40 14.63 -10.19
CA THR A 134 0.42 15.62 -10.69
C THR A 134 -0.56 16.04 -9.61
N GLU A 135 -1.34 17.10 -9.86
CA GLU A 135 -2.38 17.54 -8.94
C GLU A 135 -3.49 16.48 -8.80
N GLU A 136 -3.79 15.76 -9.88
CA GLU A 136 -4.68 14.61 -9.88
C GLU A 136 -4.13 13.42 -9.07
N ASP A 137 -2.80 13.26 -9.00
CA ASP A 137 -2.18 12.25 -8.15
C ASP A 137 -2.30 12.61 -6.67
N LEU A 138 -2.15 13.90 -6.33
CA LEU A 138 -2.34 14.40 -4.97
C LEU A 138 -3.81 14.34 -4.54
N SER A 139 -4.76 14.60 -5.43
CA SER A 139 -6.20 14.49 -5.10
C SER A 139 -6.62 13.03 -4.85
N ALA A 140 -5.90 12.06 -5.39
CA ALA A 140 -6.14 10.65 -5.10
C ALA A 140 -5.74 10.25 -3.67
N LEU A 141 -4.84 10.98 -2.99
CA LEU A 141 -4.53 10.80 -1.56
C LEU A 141 -5.79 10.83 -0.68
N VAL A 142 -6.83 11.51 -1.16
CA VAL A 142 -8.05 11.81 -0.43
C VAL A 142 -9.32 11.24 -1.07
N SER A 143 -9.26 10.79 -2.34
CA SER A 143 -10.47 10.51 -3.14
C SER A 143 -10.74 9.05 -3.52
N HIS A 144 -9.80 8.09 -3.39
CA HIS A 144 -10.08 6.72 -3.85
C HIS A 144 -9.28 5.60 -3.17
N ARG A 145 -9.97 4.48 -2.84
CA ARG A 145 -9.37 3.27 -2.25
C ARG A 145 -10.01 2.00 -2.84
N GLN A 146 -9.33 1.31 -3.77
CA GLN A 146 -9.66 -0.07 -4.12
C GLN A 146 -8.45 -0.97 -3.89
N ARG A 147 -8.53 -1.85 -2.89
CA ARG A 147 -7.50 -2.85 -2.55
C ARG A 147 -7.20 -3.83 -3.68
N LEU A 148 -8.21 -4.17 -4.49
CA LEU A 148 -8.06 -5.07 -5.64
C LEU A 148 -7.14 -4.51 -6.72
N ALA A 149 -7.17 -3.19 -6.95
CA ALA A 149 -6.37 -2.56 -7.99
C ALA A 149 -4.86 -2.72 -7.77
N ILE A 150 -4.39 -2.69 -6.51
CA ILE A 150 -2.95 -2.73 -6.20
C ILE A 150 -2.35 -4.09 -6.54
N THR A 151 -3.06 -5.17 -6.25
CA THR A 151 -2.57 -6.51 -6.58
C THR A 151 -2.38 -6.67 -8.08
N ASP A 152 -3.38 -6.30 -8.88
CA ASP A 152 -3.30 -6.42 -10.34
C ASP A 152 -2.24 -5.49 -10.93
N ILE A 153 -2.13 -4.27 -10.40
CA ILE A 153 -1.04 -3.35 -10.71
C ILE A 153 0.34 -4.00 -10.50
N VAL A 154 0.58 -4.58 -9.32
CA VAL A 154 1.90 -5.14 -8.99
C VAL A 154 2.17 -6.34 -9.89
N LEU A 155 1.16 -7.15 -10.20
CA LEU A 155 1.28 -8.30 -11.11
C LEU A 155 1.57 -7.85 -12.56
N GLU A 156 0.93 -6.80 -13.06
CA GLU A 156 1.25 -6.21 -14.36
C GLU A 156 2.71 -5.74 -14.42
N GLN A 157 3.20 -5.10 -13.36
CA GLN A 157 4.60 -4.68 -13.25
C GLN A 157 5.57 -5.87 -13.14
N MET A 158 5.19 -6.92 -12.41
CA MET A 158 6.00 -8.15 -12.37
C MET A 158 6.11 -8.77 -13.75
N GLN A 159 4.99 -8.88 -14.48
CA GLN A 159 4.92 -9.47 -15.81
C GLN A 159 5.74 -8.69 -16.86
N SER A 160 5.91 -7.38 -16.70
CA SER A 160 6.74 -6.57 -17.61
C SER A 160 8.24 -6.83 -17.41
N VAL A 161 8.65 -7.33 -16.24
CA VAL A 161 10.05 -7.61 -15.89
C VAL A 161 10.43 -9.07 -16.11
N GLU A 162 9.56 -10.00 -15.74
CA GLU A 162 9.77 -11.44 -15.91
C GLU A 162 8.42 -12.16 -15.94
N THR A 163 8.31 -13.25 -16.70
CA THR A 163 7.07 -14.04 -16.78
C THR A 163 6.59 -14.47 -15.40
N VAL A 164 5.34 -14.12 -15.06
CA VAL A 164 4.64 -14.58 -13.87
C VAL A 164 3.82 -15.80 -14.23
N ASP A 165 4.09 -16.91 -13.56
CA ASP A 165 3.31 -18.13 -13.69
C ASP A 165 1.84 -17.90 -13.26
N GLU A 166 0.88 -18.52 -13.95
CA GLU A 166 -0.54 -18.27 -13.70
C GLU A 166 -0.97 -18.70 -12.29
N GLN A 167 -0.44 -19.82 -11.77
CA GLN A 167 -0.74 -20.26 -10.42
C GLN A 167 -0.05 -19.36 -9.38
N LEU A 168 1.16 -18.87 -9.67
CA LEU A 168 1.80 -17.83 -8.85
C LEU A 168 0.96 -16.56 -8.80
N ALA A 169 0.46 -16.09 -9.94
CA ALA A 169 -0.40 -14.92 -10.01
C ALA A 169 -1.72 -15.15 -9.25
N ALA A 170 -2.33 -16.34 -9.38
CA ALA A 170 -3.52 -16.71 -8.63
C ALA A 170 -3.28 -16.74 -7.12
N PHE A 171 -2.15 -17.28 -6.68
CA PHE A 171 -1.77 -17.28 -5.26
C PHE A 171 -1.57 -15.86 -4.73
N LEU A 172 -0.91 -14.99 -5.49
CA LEU A 172 -0.68 -13.60 -5.10
C LEU A 172 -1.97 -12.75 -5.08
N ARG A 173 -2.96 -13.13 -5.88
CA ARG A 173 -4.32 -12.56 -5.85
C ARG A 173 -5.17 -13.05 -4.69
N PHE A 174 -4.85 -14.22 -4.14
CA PHE A 174 -5.69 -14.87 -3.14
C PHE A 174 -5.87 -13.98 -1.92
N ASP A 175 -7.13 -13.66 -1.63
CA ASP A 175 -7.55 -12.80 -0.50
C ASP A 175 -6.77 -11.47 -0.38
N GLY A 176 -6.36 -10.89 -1.52
CA GLY A 176 -5.62 -9.63 -1.54
C GLY A 176 -4.18 -9.70 -1.04
N LEU A 177 -3.62 -10.91 -0.88
CA LEU A 177 -2.29 -11.17 -0.31
C LEU A 177 -1.23 -10.17 -0.78
N LEU A 178 -1.03 -10.04 -2.08
CA LEU A 178 0.04 -9.20 -2.62
C LEU A 178 -0.19 -7.71 -2.35
N GLY A 179 -1.37 -7.20 -2.70
CA GLY A 179 -1.70 -5.80 -2.51
C GLY A 179 -1.61 -5.36 -1.04
N ASP A 180 -2.17 -6.17 -0.14
CA ASP A 180 -2.15 -5.88 1.30
C ASP A 180 -0.73 -5.97 1.87
N SER A 181 0.08 -6.94 1.42
CA SER A 181 1.49 -7.05 1.81
C SER A 181 2.30 -5.82 1.38
N VAL A 182 2.16 -5.41 0.12
CA VAL A 182 2.89 -4.26 -0.45
C VAL A 182 2.50 -2.99 0.31
N LEU A 183 1.20 -2.77 0.52
CA LEU A 183 0.70 -1.63 1.26
C LEU A 183 1.19 -1.59 2.69
N PHE A 184 1.18 -2.73 3.38
CA PHE A 184 1.63 -2.82 4.76
C PHE A 184 3.09 -2.35 4.90
N PHE A 185 4.01 -2.90 4.11
CA PHE A 185 5.42 -2.51 4.20
C PHE A 185 5.69 -1.11 3.68
N PHE A 186 5.01 -0.70 2.61
CA PHE A 186 5.12 0.67 2.10
C PHE A 186 4.68 1.71 3.14
N ARG A 187 3.53 1.50 3.79
CA ARG A 187 3.06 2.37 4.88
C ARG A 187 4.03 2.39 6.03
N GLU A 188 4.60 1.24 6.39
CA GLU A 188 5.59 1.19 7.47
C GLU A 188 6.84 2.01 7.15
N LEU A 189 7.34 1.95 5.91
CA LEU A 189 8.49 2.75 5.48
C LEU A 189 8.19 4.25 5.58
N ILE A 190 7.05 4.68 5.07
CA ILE A 190 6.68 6.10 5.06
C ILE A 190 6.28 6.59 6.47
N ARG A 191 5.71 5.74 7.33
CA ARG A 191 5.36 6.08 8.73
C ARG A 191 6.58 6.49 9.57
N GLN A 192 7.76 6.00 9.24
CA GLN A 192 9.00 6.34 9.93
C GLN A 192 9.49 7.75 9.60
N GLU A 193 8.98 8.36 8.52
CA GLU A 193 9.36 9.70 8.08
C GLU A 193 8.60 10.78 8.85
N GLN A 194 9.33 11.75 9.40
CA GLN A 194 8.75 12.88 10.14
C GLN A 194 7.81 13.71 9.24
N ARG A 195 8.15 13.86 7.96
CA ARG A 195 7.37 14.60 6.96
C ARG A 195 5.94 14.11 6.82
N LEU A 196 5.70 12.80 6.96
CA LEU A 196 4.34 12.25 6.92
C LEU A 196 3.53 12.71 8.13
N LYS A 197 4.12 12.69 9.32
CA LYS A 197 3.45 13.16 10.55
C LYS A 197 3.12 14.65 10.45
N ASP A 198 4.03 15.44 9.91
CA ASP A 198 3.82 16.88 9.72
C ASP A 198 2.66 17.13 8.74
N THR A 199 2.59 16.36 7.65
CA THR A 199 1.45 16.40 6.72
C THR A 199 0.13 16.02 7.39
N GLN A 200 0.12 14.94 8.18
CA GLN A 200 -1.08 14.50 8.90
C GLN A 200 -1.56 15.53 9.92
N ASN A 201 -0.62 16.13 10.67
CA ASN A 201 -0.93 17.17 11.64
C ASN A 201 -1.51 18.43 10.97
N ALA A 202 -0.93 18.85 9.84
CA ALA A 202 -1.42 20.00 9.08
C ALA A 202 -2.85 19.75 8.56
N LEU A 203 -3.13 18.55 8.03
CA LEU A 203 -4.48 18.16 7.59
C LEU A 203 -5.49 18.15 8.74
N GLN A 204 -5.08 17.69 9.94
CA GLN A 204 -5.93 17.72 11.12
C GLN A 204 -6.21 19.14 11.62
N GLN A 205 -5.21 20.02 11.58
CA GLN A 205 -5.39 21.43 11.95
C GLN A 205 -6.36 22.13 10.99
N GLU A 206 -6.22 21.89 9.69
CA GLU A 206 -7.13 22.43 8.68
C GLU A 206 -8.57 21.96 8.91
N HIS A 207 -8.75 20.69 9.27
CA HIS A 207 -10.06 20.15 9.64
C HIS A 207 -10.73 20.94 10.77
N ILE A 208 -10.00 21.12 11.87
CA ILE A 208 -10.49 21.79 13.07
C ILE A 208 -10.88 23.24 12.74
N CYS A 209 -10.09 23.90 11.89
CA CYS A 209 -10.40 25.26 11.42
C CYS A 209 -11.71 25.32 10.62
N LEU A 210 -11.95 24.36 9.72
CA LEU A 210 -13.17 24.31 8.91
C LEU A 210 -14.40 23.98 9.76
N GLU A 211 -14.30 23.05 10.72
CA GLU A 211 -15.38 22.76 11.66
C GLU A 211 -15.77 23.99 12.49
N LEU A 212 -14.78 24.76 12.95
CA LEU A 212 -15.01 26.01 13.68
C LEU A 212 -15.69 27.06 12.79
N GLN A 213 -15.30 27.19 11.53
CA GLN A 213 -15.94 28.12 10.58
C GLN A 213 -17.40 27.74 10.34
N HIS A 214 -17.70 26.47 10.06
CA HIS A 214 -19.06 26.00 9.87
C HIS A 214 -19.93 26.20 11.11
N LEU A 215 -19.37 26.01 12.31
CA LEU A 215 -20.09 26.26 13.56
C LEU A 215 -20.37 27.76 13.77
N GLN A 216 -19.43 28.64 13.40
CA GLN A 216 -19.63 30.09 13.45
C GLN A 216 -20.69 30.56 12.45
N GLU A 217 -20.69 30.03 11.23
CA GLU A 217 -21.71 30.30 10.20
C GLU A 217 -23.09 29.86 10.68
N ALA A 218 -23.23 28.64 11.21
CA ALA A 218 -24.50 28.15 11.75
C ALA A 218 -25.03 29.01 12.92
N ILE A 219 -24.13 29.51 13.78
CA ILE A 219 -24.49 30.43 14.87
C ILE A 219 -24.91 31.80 14.30
N ALA A 220 -24.27 32.29 13.25
CA ALA A 220 -24.61 33.56 12.61
C ALA A 220 -25.99 33.49 11.94
N ASP A 221 -26.28 32.40 11.22
CA ASP A 221 -27.57 32.15 10.58
C ASP A 221 -28.71 32.01 11.60
N LEU A 222 -28.47 31.29 12.70
CA LEU A 222 -29.43 31.18 13.80
C LEU A 222 -29.74 32.54 14.44
N LYS A 223 -28.75 33.43 14.54
CA LYS A 223 -28.94 34.79 15.06
C LYS A 223 -29.64 35.71 14.07
N ALA A 224 -29.50 35.50 12.77
CA ALA A 224 -30.17 36.29 11.73
C ALA A 224 -31.66 35.94 11.57
N LEU A 225 -32.08 34.78 12.07
CA LEU A 225 -33.47 34.31 12.08
C LEU A 225 -34.26 34.72 13.35
N GLN A 226 -33.60 35.38 14.32
CA GLN A 226 -34.20 35.93 15.54
C GLN A 226 -34.41 37.43 15.42
#